data_AF-A0A382Y6E2-F1
#
_entry.id   AF-A0A382Y6E2-F1
#
_cell.length_a   1.000
_cell.length_b   1.000
_cell.length_c   1.000
_cell.angle_alpha   90.00
_cell.angle_beta   90.00
_cell.angle_gamma   90.00
#
_symmetry.space_group_name_H-M   'P 1'
#
loop_
_entity.id
_entity.type
_entity.pdbx_description
1 polymer ?
#
loop_
_entity_poly.entity_id
_entity_poly.type
_entity_poly.pdbx_seq_one_letter_code
_entity_poly.pdbx_strand_id
1 'polypeptide(L)'
;MKVTLIRYHDLDNTSTRLAKSLNDRQGVLPPLGLAYIASALEEAGHEVDLIDAIALCLSREEVSKRIEQFDPELVGITAMTPTFHGALEAARIAKTHNRKTLIGGVH
;
A
#
# COMPACT_ATOMS: atom_id res chain seq x y z
N MET A 1 12.30 14.55 -3.56
CA MET A 1 11.02 14.23 -4.22
C MET A 1 10.04 13.71 -3.20
N LYS A 2 8.75 13.78 -3.51
CA LYS A 2 7.70 13.19 -2.69
C LYS A 2 7.40 11.75 -3.12
N VAL A 3 7.45 10.81 -2.20
CA VAL A 3 7.23 9.39 -2.45
C VAL A 3 6.13 8.86 -1.53
N THR A 4 5.11 8.21 -2.10
CA THR A 4 4.13 7.47 -1.29
C THR A 4 4.45 5.98 -1.37
N LEU A 5 4.54 5.31 -0.23
CA LEU A 5 4.68 3.87 -0.12
C LEU A 5 3.38 3.25 0.40
N ILE A 6 2.85 2.25 -0.29
CA ILE A 6 1.53 1.70 0.00
C ILE A 6 1.61 0.20 0.24
N ARG A 7 1.12 -0.23 1.41
CA ARG A 7 0.57 -1.56 1.61
C ARG A 7 -0.93 -1.48 1.48
N TYR A 8 -1.44 -2.09 0.42
CA TYR A 8 -2.87 -2.10 0.15
C TYR A 8 -3.53 -3.36 0.69
N HIS A 9 -4.83 -3.25 0.88
CA HIS A 9 -5.69 -4.32 1.36
C HIS A 9 -6.33 -5.03 0.17
N ASP A 10 -6.70 -6.29 0.35
CA ASP A 10 -7.34 -7.09 -0.69
C ASP A 10 -8.74 -7.46 -0.16
N LEU A 11 -9.68 -6.50 -0.23
CA LEU A 11 -11.04 -6.67 0.31
C LEU A 11 -11.78 -7.86 -0.31
N ASP A 12 -11.44 -8.18 -1.55
CA ASP A 12 -12.02 -9.29 -2.31
C ASP A 12 -11.24 -10.59 -2.16
N ASN A 13 -10.09 -10.57 -1.46
CA ASN A 13 -9.32 -11.77 -1.21
C ASN A 13 -9.96 -12.60 -0.08
N THR A 14 -10.98 -13.33 -0.48
CA THR A 14 -11.39 -14.54 0.22
C THR A 14 -10.27 -15.56 0.07
N SER A 15 -9.28 -15.53 0.98
CA SER A 15 -8.44 -16.70 1.22
C SER A 15 -9.37 -17.86 1.55
N THR A 16 -9.67 -18.69 0.55
CA THR A 16 -10.66 -19.79 0.59
C THR A 16 -10.35 -20.86 1.64
N ARG A 17 -9.25 -20.70 2.37
CA ARG A 17 -8.74 -21.62 3.40
C ARG A 17 -9.00 -21.16 4.83
N LEU A 18 -9.44 -19.92 5.07
CA LEU A 18 -9.72 -19.43 6.42
C LEU A 18 -11.19 -19.04 6.58
N ALA A 19 -11.78 -19.45 7.69
CA ALA A 19 -13.12 -18.99 8.06
C ALA A 19 -13.10 -17.46 8.26
N LYS A 20 -14.18 -16.78 7.84
CA LYS A 20 -14.33 -15.32 7.99
C LYS A 20 -13.98 -14.82 9.38
N SER A 21 -14.39 -15.55 10.42
CA SER A 21 -14.09 -15.25 11.83
C SER A 21 -12.60 -15.23 12.21
N LEU A 22 -11.74 -15.91 11.44
CA LEU A 22 -10.28 -15.87 11.61
C LEU A 22 -9.65 -14.73 10.82
N ASN A 23 -10.23 -14.36 9.68
CA ASN A 23 -9.83 -13.17 8.92
C ASN A 23 -10.07 -11.90 9.75
N ASP A 24 -11.23 -11.83 10.41
CA ASP A 24 -11.61 -10.73 11.30
C ASP A 24 -10.74 -10.65 12.58
N ARG A 25 -9.93 -11.70 12.84
CA ARG A 25 -9.02 -11.81 13.99
C ARG A 25 -7.54 -11.80 13.61
N GLN A 26 -7.19 -11.68 12.34
CA GLN A 26 -5.81 -11.50 11.94
C GLN A 26 -5.33 -10.13 12.43
N GLY A 27 -4.38 -10.14 13.37
CA GLY A 27 -3.70 -8.92 13.78
C GLY A 27 -2.97 -8.28 12.59
N VAL A 28 -2.85 -6.95 12.61
CA VAL A 28 -2.11 -6.24 11.56
C VAL A 28 -0.63 -6.22 11.94
N LEU A 29 0.17 -6.97 11.19
CA LEU A 29 1.63 -6.89 11.29
C LEU A 29 2.12 -5.64 10.55
N PRO A 30 3.00 -4.82 11.13
CA PRO A 30 3.53 -3.65 10.45
C PRO A 30 4.37 -4.05 9.21
N PRO A 31 4.33 -3.28 8.12
CA PRO A 31 5.04 -3.61 6.88
C PRO A 31 6.51 -3.21 6.98
N LEU A 32 7.29 -3.95 7.77
CA LEU A 32 8.69 -3.60 8.08
C LEU A 32 9.54 -3.38 6.83
N GLY A 33 9.37 -4.20 5.78
CA GLY A 33 10.09 -4.01 4.52
C GLY A 33 9.84 -2.65 3.87
N LEU A 34 8.59 -2.16 3.90
CA LEU A 34 8.28 -0.80 3.43
C LEU A 34 8.83 0.26 4.38
N ALA A 35 8.80 0.04 5.69
CA ALA A 35 9.34 0.97 6.67
C ALA A 35 10.86 1.16 6.51
N TYR A 36 11.61 0.10 6.21
CA TYR A 36 13.05 0.20 5.87
C TYR A 36 13.30 1.01 4.59
N ILE A 37 12.46 0.85 3.57
CA ILE A 37 12.56 1.65 2.35
C ILE A 37 12.22 3.10 2.66
N ALA A 38 11.20 3.36 3.47
CA ALA A 38 10.81 4.70 3.89
C ALA A 38 11.98 5.41 4.59
N SER A 39 12.60 4.77 5.60
CA SER A 39 13.73 5.37 6.32
C SER A 39 14.92 5.66 5.41
N ALA A 40 15.25 4.75 4.49
CA ALA A 40 16.35 4.97 3.54
C ALA A 40 16.07 6.13 2.57
N LEU A 41 14.81 6.30 2.12
CA LEU A 41 14.41 7.43 1.27
C LEU A 41 14.44 8.75 2.04
N GLU A 42 13.99 8.76 3.30
CA GLU A 42 14.06 9.92 4.19
C GLU A 42 15.52 10.35 4.43
N GLU A 43 16.42 9.41 4.73
CA GLU A 43 17.86 9.65 4.87
C GLU A 43 18.50 10.24 3.60
N ALA A 44 17.98 9.85 2.43
CA ALA A 44 18.40 10.40 1.12
C ALA A 44 17.78 11.78 0.81
N GLY A 45 17.02 12.37 1.74
CA GLY A 45 16.42 13.70 1.58
C GLY A 45 15.11 13.72 0.78
N HIS A 46 14.36 12.62 0.76
CA HIS A 46 13.02 12.56 0.17
C HIS A 46 11.94 12.70 1.24
N GLU A 47 10.79 13.24 0.84
CA GLU A 47 9.61 13.31 1.71
C GLU A 47 8.76 12.06 1.45
N VAL A 48 8.47 11.30 2.50
CA VAL A 48 7.83 9.98 2.36
C VAL A 48 6.48 9.96 3.10
N ASP A 49 5.43 9.49 2.42
CA ASP A 49 4.16 9.12 3.05
C ASP A 49 4.00 7.60 3.02
N LEU A 50 3.86 6.98 4.19
CA LEU A 50 3.66 5.53 4.31
C LEU A 50 2.20 5.22 4.64
N ILE A 51 1.51 4.56 3.70
CA ILE A 51 0.09 4.19 3.81
C ILE A 51 -0.01 2.68 4.05
N ASP A 52 -0.44 2.27 5.24
CA ASP A 52 -0.93 0.91 5.48
C ASP A 52 -2.46 0.94 5.51
N ALA A 53 -3.08 0.63 4.36
CA ALA A 53 -4.53 0.68 4.20
C ALA A 53 -5.25 -0.39 5.05
N ILE A 54 -4.56 -1.49 5.38
CA ILE A 54 -5.09 -2.54 6.25
C ILE A 54 -5.13 -2.04 7.69
N ALA A 55 -4.01 -1.50 8.20
CA ALA A 55 -3.90 -1.00 9.57
C ALA A 55 -4.87 0.16 9.85
N LEU A 56 -5.07 1.01 8.85
CA LEU A 56 -5.87 2.23 8.95
C LEU A 56 -7.33 2.04 8.49
N CYS A 57 -7.70 0.82 8.06
CA CYS A 57 -9.03 0.52 7.51
C CYS A 57 -9.46 1.51 6.41
N LEU A 58 -8.53 1.91 5.53
CA LEU A 58 -8.80 2.94 4.53
C LEU A 58 -9.57 2.36 3.35
N SER A 59 -10.63 3.04 2.97
CA SER A 59 -11.33 2.84 1.71
C SER A 59 -10.47 3.24 0.52
N ARG A 60 -10.90 2.80 -0.67
CA ARG A 60 -10.32 3.22 -1.96
C ARG A 60 -10.30 4.74 -2.10
N GLU A 61 -11.40 5.39 -1.73
CA GLU A 61 -11.59 6.83 -1.84
C GLU A 61 -10.63 7.58 -0.90
N GLU A 62 -10.42 7.07 0.31
CA GLU A 62 -9.48 7.66 1.27
C GLU A 62 -8.02 7.52 0.83
N VAL A 63 -7.63 6.36 0.27
CA VAL A 63 -6.29 6.19 -0.30
C VAL A 63 -6.09 7.10 -1.50
N SER A 64 -7.09 7.22 -2.39
CA SER A 64 -7.07 8.14 -3.52
C SER A 64 -6.88 9.59 -3.07
N LYS A 65 -7.66 10.03 -2.07
CA LYS A 65 -7.57 11.37 -1.49
C LYS A 65 -6.22 11.63 -0.85
N ARG A 66 -5.62 10.63 -0.19
CA ARG A 66 -4.30 10.78 0.43
C ARG A 66 -3.18 10.94 -0.60
N ILE A 67 -3.25 10.19 -1.70
CA ILE A 67 -2.34 10.36 -2.84
C ILE A 67 -2.50 11.77 -3.44
N GLU A 68 -3.72 12.24 -3.63
CA GLU A 68 -3.98 13.59 -4.15
C GLU A 68 -3.43 14.69 -3.22
N GLN A 69 -3.69 14.59 -1.92
CA GLN A 69 -3.26 15.58 -0.92
C GLN A 69 -1.75 15.63 -0.74
N PHE A 70 -1.09 14.48 -0.73
CA PHE A 70 0.36 14.42 -0.59
C PHE A 70 1.07 14.85 -1.89
N ASP A 71 0.44 14.60 -3.05
CA ASP A 71 0.94 14.93 -4.38
C ASP A 71 2.31 14.29 -4.69
N PRO A 72 2.45 12.95 -4.59
CA PRO A 72 3.73 12.28 -4.80
C PRO A 72 4.16 12.32 -6.27
N GLU A 73 5.47 12.26 -6.50
CA GLU A 73 6.04 12.03 -7.84
C GLU A 73 6.09 10.53 -8.17
N LEU A 74 6.23 9.69 -7.15
CA LEU A 74 6.32 8.24 -7.22
C LEU A 74 5.45 7.56 -6.16
N VAL A 75 4.70 6.53 -6.57
CA VAL A 75 3.97 5.63 -5.68
C VAL A 75 4.61 4.25 -5.75
N GLY A 76 5.19 3.78 -4.64
CA GLY A 76 5.71 2.43 -4.48
C GLY A 76 4.71 1.54 -3.76
N ILE A 77 4.45 0.34 -4.27
CA ILE A 77 3.44 -0.57 -3.73
C ILE A 77 4.11 -1.90 -3.41
N THR A 78 3.89 -2.41 -2.18
CA THR A 78 4.31 -3.77 -1.83
C THR A 78 3.25 -4.77 -2.22
N ALA A 79 3.66 -5.88 -2.82
CA ALA A 79 2.81 -6.95 -3.25
C ALA A 79 3.44 -8.29 -2.83
N MET A 80 2.66 -9.08 -2.08
CA MET A 80 2.96 -10.49 -1.79
C MET A 80 1.99 -11.35 -2.60
N THR A 81 2.31 -12.64 -2.81
CA THR A 81 1.45 -13.60 -3.52
C THR A 81 -0.05 -13.45 -3.21
N PRO A 82 -0.50 -13.39 -1.95
CA PRO A 82 -1.92 -13.25 -1.65
C PRO A 82 -2.47 -11.83 -1.85
N THR A 83 -1.65 -10.78 -1.90
CA THR A 83 -2.13 -9.39 -1.95
C THR A 83 -1.94 -8.73 -3.33
N PHE A 84 -1.70 -9.53 -4.37
CA PHE A 84 -1.41 -8.99 -5.71
C PHE A 84 -2.54 -8.12 -6.24
N HIS A 85 -3.78 -8.60 -6.10
CA HIS A 85 -4.94 -7.95 -6.69
C HIS A 85 -5.19 -6.62 -6.00
N GLY A 86 -5.06 -6.58 -4.67
CA GLY A 86 -5.03 -5.33 -3.91
C GLY A 86 -3.91 -4.39 -4.38
N ALA A 87 -2.69 -4.90 -4.58
CA ALA A 87 -1.58 -4.08 -5.09
C ALA A 87 -1.85 -3.51 -6.51
N LEU A 88 -2.47 -4.28 -7.39
CA LEU A 88 -2.91 -3.80 -8.71
C LEU A 88 -3.98 -2.72 -8.59
N GLU A 89 -4.89 -2.81 -7.62
CA GLU A 89 -5.89 -1.77 -7.40
C GLU A 89 -5.25 -0.48 -6.89
N ALA A 90 -4.32 -0.54 -5.93
CA ALA A 90 -3.53 0.62 -5.54
C ALA A 90 -2.79 1.25 -6.72
N ALA A 91 -2.25 0.43 -7.62
CA ALA A 91 -1.58 0.91 -8.82
C ALA A 91 -2.55 1.63 -9.77
N ARG A 92 -3.78 1.16 -9.91
CA ARG A 92 -4.83 1.85 -10.69
C ARG A 92 -5.18 3.19 -10.08
N ILE A 93 -5.33 3.27 -8.76
CA ILE A 93 -5.59 4.53 -8.05
C ILE A 93 -4.44 5.52 -8.27
N ALA A 94 -3.18 5.08 -8.15
CA ALA A 94 -2.03 5.94 -8.44
C ALA A 94 -2.02 6.46 -9.89
N LYS A 95 -2.42 5.59 -10.84
CA LYS A 95 -2.52 5.94 -12.27
C LYS A 95 -3.63 6.92 -12.60
N THR A 96 -4.77 6.91 -11.88
CA THR A 96 -5.83 7.93 -12.09
C THR A 96 -5.35 9.34 -11.74
N HIS A 97 -4.36 9.43 -10.85
CA HIS A 97 -3.68 10.68 -10.51
C HIS A 97 -2.43 10.97 -11.36
N ASN A 98 -2.21 10.20 -12.44
CA ASN A 98 -1.05 10.32 -13.34
C ASN A 98 0.32 10.19 -12.64
N ARG A 99 0.44 9.33 -11.61
CA ARG A 99 1.68 9.16 -10.84
C ARG A 99 2.54 8.03 -11.37
N LYS A 100 3.87 8.21 -11.33
CA LYS A 100 4.81 7.10 -11.59
C LYS A 100 4.54 6.02 -10.53
N THR A 101 4.42 4.78 -10.97
CA THR A 101 4.01 3.68 -10.10
C THR A 101 5.01 2.54 -10.19
N LEU A 102 5.47 2.05 -9.05
CA LEU A 102 6.35 0.90 -8.90
C LEU A 102 5.66 -0.16 -8.04
N ILE A 103 5.74 -1.43 -8.45
CA ILE A 103 5.31 -2.57 -7.64
C ILE A 103 6.54 -3.41 -7.34
N GLY A 104 6.70 -3.82 -6.08
CA GLY A 104 7.76 -4.72 -5.65
C GLY A 104 7.30 -5.64 -4.52
N GLY A 105 8.18 -6.52 -4.05
CA GLY A 105 7.87 -7.55 -3.04
C GLY A 105 8.20 -8.96 -3.56
N VAL A 106 8.02 -9.96 -2.70
CA VAL A 106 8.43 -11.37 -2.91
C VAL A 106 7.44 -12.17 -3.75
N HIS A 107 6.70 -11.47 -4.61
CA HIS A 107 5.48 -11.94 -5.24
C HIS A 107 5.46 -13.41 -5.69
#